data_AF-A0A7Y4ZC40-F1
#
_entry.id   AF-A0A7Y4ZC40-F1
#
_cell.length_a   1.000
_cell.length_b   1.000
_cell.length_c   1.000
_cell.angle_alpha   90.00
_cell.angle_beta   90.00
_cell.angle_gamma   90.00
#
_symmetry.space_group_name_H-M   'P 1'
#
loop_
_entity.id
_entity.type
_entity.pdbx_description
1 polymer ?
#
loop_
_entity_poly.entity_id
_entity_poly.type
_entity_poly.pdbx_seq_one_letter_code
_entity_poly.pdbx_strand_id
1 'polypeptide(L)'
;MNNFIPGQRWISSNESELGLGLILEVAFKRVTVLFLASNEKRMYASDNAPLTRVIFAVGDTIESVDEEKITVINLIETDGLITYVGKDKSGQEVYLEEIELNHNIQFNKPQDRLFTGQIDPNAWFLLRYQTWQYLQQHQQSPVKGLLGGRTSLIQHQLYIAHEAASRAAPRIMLADEVGLGKTIEAGLIIHQRLINGLSKRILIIVPESLLHQWLVEMLRRFNLRFSIFDEVR
;
A
#
# COMPACT_ATOMS: atom_id res chain seq x y z
N MET A 1 -8.69 4.31 -33.09
CA MET A 1 -7.32 3.79 -33.18
C MET A 1 -6.40 4.88 -32.67
N ASN A 2 -5.71 4.64 -31.55
CA ASN A 2 -4.77 5.62 -31.04
C ASN A 2 -3.59 5.71 -32.01
N ASN A 3 -3.37 6.89 -32.58
CA ASN A 3 -2.28 7.11 -33.51
C ASN A 3 -1.01 7.39 -32.68
N PHE A 4 -0.25 6.33 -32.42
CA PHE A 4 1.00 6.41 -31.69
C PHE A 4 2.06 7.10 -32.56
N ILE A 5 2.72 8.12 -32.01
CA ILE A 5 3.80 8.85 -32.69
C ILE A 5 5.05 8.78 -31.80
N PRO A 6 6.24 8.46 -32.36
CA PRO A 6 7.49 8.53 -31.62
C PRO A 6 7.68 9.90 -30.97
N GLY A 7 8.06 9.92 -29.69
CA GLY A 7 8.20 11.14 -28.89
C GLY A 7 7.03 11.42 -27.93
N GLN A 8 5.86 10.79 -28.12
CA GLN A 8 4.71 10.96 -27.21
C GLN A 8 4.93 10.28 -25.86
N ARG A 9 4.26 10.80 -24.82
CA ARG A 9 4.28 10.32 -23.45
C ARG A 9 3.00 9.56 -23.08
N TRP A 10 3.18 8.34 -22.59
CA TRP A 10 2.09 7.41 -22.30
C TRP A 10 2.34 6.66 -21.01
N ILE A 11 1.27 6.30 -20.28
CA ILE A 11 1.34 5.47 -19.09
C ILE A 11 0.67 4.12 -19.33
N SER A 12 1.18 3.07 -18.69
CA SER A 12 0.51 1.76 -18.66
C SER A 12 -0.59 1.79 -17.61
N SER A 13 -1.83 1.54 -18.01
CA SER A 13 -2.99 1.48 -17.10
C SER A 13 -2.93 0.28 -16.14
N ASN A 14 -2.21 -0.78 -16.52
CA ASN A 14 -2.08 -2.00 -15.72
C ASN A 14 -0.82 -1.99 -14.84
N GLU A 15 0.20 -1.21 -15.21
CA GLU A 15 1.53 -1.20 -14.59
C GLU A 15 1.93 0.26 -14.27
N SER A 16 1.13 0.96 -13.47
CA SER A 16 1.36 2.39 -13.15
C SER A 16 2.69 2.65 -12.44
N GLU A 17 3.26 1.62 -11.80
CA GLU A 17 4.56 1.63 -11.14
C GLU A 17 5.75 1.82 -12.09
N LEU A 18 5.57 1.57 -13.40
CA LEU A 18 6.60 1.84 -14.42
C LEU A 18 6.76 3.35 -14.71
N GLY A 19 5.80 4.17 -14.30
CA GLY A 19 5.83 5.62 -14.49
C GLY A 19 5.54 6.05 -15.93
N LEU A 20 6.10 7.21 -16.31
CA LEU A 20 5.89 7.81 -17.62
C LEU A 20 6.73 7.10 -18.70
N GLY A 21 6.06 6.55 -19.71
CA GLY A 21 6.66 5.92 -20.86
C GLY A 21 6.84 6.88 -22.04
N LEU A 22 7.92 6.73 -22.79
CA LEU A 22 8.20 7.41 -24.06
C LEU A 22 7.99 6.44 -25.22
N ILE A 23 7.23 6.83 -26.24
CA ILE A 23 7.15 6.04 -27.47
C ILE A 23 8.46 6.18 -28.25
N LEU A 24 9.19 5.07 -28.37
CA LEU A 24 10.43 5.04 -29.14
C LEU A 24 10.17 4.75 -30.62
N GLU A 25 9.31 3.77 -30.89
CA GLU A 25 9.12 3.24 -32.24
C GLU A 25 7.72 2.67 -32.39
N VAL A 26 7.15 2.91 -33.57
CA VAL A 26 5.87 2.35 -33.99
C VAL A 26 6.11 1.55 -35.26
N ALA A 27 5.95 0.23 -35.16
CA ALA A 27 6.07 -0.72 -36.26
C ALA A 27 4.69 -1.31 -36.60
N PHE A 28 4.59 -2.11 -37.65
CA PHE A 28 3.31 -2.70 -38.08
C PHE A 28 2.60 -3.43 -36.93
N LYS A 29 1.50 -2.84 -36.45
CA LYS A 29 0.67 -3.28 -35.31
C LYS A 29 1.37 -3.36 -33.94
N ARG A 30 2.53 -2.74 -33.76
CA ARG A 30 3.29 -2.77 -32.51
C ARG A 30 3.77 -1.39 -32.11
N VAL A 31 3.63 -1.06 -30.84
CA VAL A 31 4.18 0.15 -30.23
C VAL A 31 5.20 -0.25 -29.17
N THR A 32 6.35 0.40 -29.23
CA THR A 32 7.46 0.20 -28.31
C THR A 32 7.57 1.39 -27.39
N VAL A 33 7.42 1.14 -26.09
CA VAL A 33 7.44 2.16 -25.04
C VAL A 33 8.64 1.94 -24.13
N LEU A 34 9.38 3.01 -23.84
CA LEU A 34 10.47 3.04 -22.88
C LEU A 34 10.01 3.73 -21.60
N PHE A 35 9.98 3.00 -20.50
CA PHE A 35 9.68 3.52 -19.16
C PHE A 35 10.99 3.94 -18.51
N LEU A 36 11.24 5.25 -18.50
CA LEU A 36 12.54 5.81 -18.09
C LEU A 36 12.76 5.75 -16.57
N ALA A 37 11.69 5.73 -15.77
CA ALA A 37 11.78 5.58 -14.31
C ALA A 37 12.25 4.19 -13.87
N SER A 38 11.84 3.13 -14.60
CA SER A 38 12.24 1.74 -14.33
C SER A 38 13.33 1.22 -15.27
N ASN A 39 13.73 2.02 -16.26
CA ASN A 39 14.62 1.64 -17.36
C ASN A 39 14.18 0.36 -18.09
N GLU A 40 12.86 0.16 -18.21
CA GLU A 40 12.28 -1.00 -18.91
C GLU A 40 11.71 -0.63 -20.27
N LYS A 41 11.89 -1.52 -21.25
CA LYS A 41 11.29 -1.43 -22.57
C LYS A 41 10.15 -2.43 -22.69
N ARG A 42 8.94 -1.97 -23.01
CA ARG A 42 7.77 -2.81 -23.23
C ARG A 42 7.26 -2.66 -24.65
N MET A 43 6.76 -3.77 -25.20
CA MET A 43 6.12 -3.81 -26.51
C MET A 43 4.66 -4.18 -26.34
N TYR A 44 3.77 -3.37 -26.92
CA TYR A 44 2.33 -3.61 -26.91
C TYR A 44 1.80 -3.72 -28.33
N ALA A 45 0.70 -4.45 -28.51
CA ALA A 45 -0.03 -4.44 -29.78
C ALA A 45 -0.81 -3.13 -29.91
N SER A 46 -0.68 -2.40 -31.02
CA SER A 46 -1.30 -1.08 -31.21
C SER A 46 -2.82 -1.08 -31.03
N ASP A 47 -3.47 -2.19 -31.37
CA ASP A 47 -4.93 -2.29 -31.41
C ASP A 47 -5.55 -2.43 -30.01
N ASN A 48 -4.80 -2.92 -29.02
CA ASN A 48 -5.28 -3.18 -27.66
C ASN A 48 -4.22 -2.83 -26.59
N ALA A 49 -3.37 -1.85 -26.87
CA ALA A 49 -2.37 -1.42 -25.91
C ALA A 49 -3.08 -0.76 -24.71
N PRO A 50 -2.85 -1.21 -23.45
CA PRO A 50 -3.44 -0.61 -22.26
C PRO A 50 -2.73 0.71 -21.89
N LEU A 51 -2.44 1.52 -22.90
CA LEU A 51 -1.69 2.77 -22.80
C LEU A 51 -2.65 3.94 -22.81
N THR A 52 -2.42 4.90 -21.92
CA THR A 52 -3.15 6.18 -21.88
C THR A 52 -2.19 7.32 -22.13
N ARG A 53 -2.50 8.20 -23.08
CA ARG A 53 -1.66 9.38 -23.38
C ARG A 53 -1.75 10.35 -22.22
N VAL A 54 -0.61 10.88 -21.81
CA VAL A 54 -0.53 11.89 -20.76
C VAL A 54 -0.50 13.25 -21.42
N ILE A 55 -1.46 14.11 -21.06
CA ILE A 55 -1.53 15.49 -21.53
C ILE A 55 -1.83 16.37 -20.33
N PHE A 56 -0.96 17.33 -20.07
CA PHE A 56 -1.15 18.35 -19.04
C PHE A 56 -2.00 19.51 -19.57
N ALA A 57 -2.85 20.06 -18.72
CA ALA A 57 -3.72 21.18 -19.05
C ALA A 57 -3.05 22.52 -18.72
N VAL A 58 -3.58 23.60 -19.32
CA VAL A 58 -3.19 24.97 -18.95
C VAL A 58 -3.48 25.20 -17.46
N GLY A 59 -2.47 25.68 -16.73
CA GLY A 59 -2.50 25.85 -15.27
C GLY A 59 -1.78 24.76 -14.48
N ASP A 60 -1.48 23.62 -15.09
CA ASP A 60 -0.70 22.57 -14.43
C ASP A 60 0.75 22.98 -14.25
N THR A 61 1.36 22.54 -13.14
CA THR A 61 2.80 22.66 -12.92
C THR A 61 3.47 21.37 -13.36
N ILE A 62 4.32 21.46 -14.38
CA ILE A 62 5.11 20.35 -14.93
C ILE A 62 6.58 20.55 -14.60
N GLU A 63 7.33 19.44 -14.62
CA GLU A 63 8.77 19.43 -14.39
C GLU A 63 9.49 18.93 -15.65
N SER A 64 10.59 19.59 -16.02
CA SER A 64 11.53 19.13 -17.06
C SER A 64 12.42 17.99 -16.53
N VAL A 65 13.13 17.28 -17.43
CA VAL A 65 14.22 16.35 -17.07
C VAL A 65 15.27 17.02 -16.17
N ASP A 66 15.50 18.32 -16.36
CA ASP A 66 16.44 19.12 -15.56
C ASP A 66 15.86 19.63 -14.23
N GLU A 67 14.72 19.08 -13.80
CA GLU A 67 14.00 19.44 -12.55
C GLU A 67 13.50 20.90 -12.47
N GLU A 68 13.49 21.60 -13.60
CA GLU A 68 12.90 22.94 -13.71
C GLU A 68 11.37 22.89 -13.71
N LYS A 69 10.73 23.74 -12.89
CA LYS A 69 9.28 23.79 -12.70
C LYS A 69 8.65 24.85 -13.58
N ILE A 70 7.80 24.41 -14.49
CA ILE A 70 7.13 25.28 -15.46
C ILE A 70 5.63 25.21 -15.21
N THR A 71 4.97 26.36 -15.17
CA THR A 71 3.49 26.44 -15.14
C THR A 71 2.98 26.58 -16.57
N VAL A 72 2.16 25.65 -17.04
CA VAL A 72 1.65 25.62 -18.43
C VAL A 72 0.70 26.78 -18.66
N ILE A 73 0.94 27.57 -19.72
CA ILE A 73 0.11 28.71 -20.14
C ILE A 73 -0.59 28.37 -21.45
N ASN A 74 0.10 27.69 -22.36
CA ASN A 74 -0.44 27.33 -23.65
C ASN A 74 0.16 25.99 -24.15
N LEU A 75 -0.55 25.36 -25.08
CA LEU A 75 -0.20 24.08 -25.67
C LEU A 75 -0.11 24.26 -27.19
N ILE A 76 1.02 23.92 -27.79
CA ILE A 76 1.22 23.96 -29.24
C ILE A 76 1.36 22.52 -29.73
N GLU A 77 0.45 22.07 -30.58
CA GLU A 77 0.51 20.74 -31.19
C GLU A 77 1.08 20.85 -32.62
N THR A 78 2.21 20.21 -32.87
CA THR A 78 2.86 20.14 -34.19
C THR A 78 3.13 18.69 -34.53
N ASP A 79 2.65 18.21 -35.69
CA ASP A 79 2.82 16.82 -36.14
C ASP A 79 2.40 15.75 -35.10
N GLY A 80 1.42 16.08 -34.25
CA GLY A 80 0.88 15.20 -33.19
C GLY A 80 1.76 15.07 -31.94
N LEU A 81 2.80 15.89 -31.82
CA LEU A 81 3.60 16.12 -30.60
C LEU A 81 3.20 17.44 -29.94
N ILE A 82 3.24 17.48 -28.61
CA ILE A 82 2.85 18.66 -27.83
C ILE A 82 4.10 19.38 -27.33
N THR A 83 4.16 20.68 -27.57
CA THR A 83 5.10 21.60 -26.91
C THR A 83 4.32 22.44 -25.89
N TYR A 84 4.70 22.30 -24.62
CA TYR A 84 4.16 23.08 -23.51
C TYR A 84 4.86 24.43 -23.45
N VAL A 85 4.10 25.52 -23.58
CA VAL A 85 4.58 26.87 -23.34
C VAL A 85 4.20 27.25 -21.93
N GLY A 86 5.18 27.57 -21.09
CA GLY A 86 4.90 27.97 -19.72
C GLY A 86 5.91 28.97 -19.18
N LYS A 87 5.68 29.39 -17.94
CA LYS A 87 6.60 30.29 -17.22
C LYS A 87 7.33 29.52 -16.13
N ASP A 88 8.63 29.70 -16.08
CA ASP A 88 9.47 29.28 -14.95
C ASP A 88 9.26 30.24 -13.75
N LYS A 89 9.80 29.90 -12.58
CA LYS A 89 9.82 30.74 -11.36
C LYS A 89 10.35 32.15 -11.59
N SER A 90 11.21 32.32 -12.60
CA SER A 90 11.78 33.61 -12.99
C SER A 90 10.86 34.45 -13.90
N GLY A 91 9.69 33.91 -14.29
CA GLY A 91 8.70 34.58 -15.13
C GLY A 91 9.03 34.59 -16.62
N GLN A 92 10.13 33.95 -17.02
CA GLN A 92 10.54 33.78 -18.41
C GLN A 92 9.71 32.69 -19.09
N GLU A 93 9.34 32.93 -20.36
CA GLU A 93 8.66 31.93 -21.17
C GLU A 93 9.65 30.84 -21.61
N VAL A 94 9.32 29.61 -21.26
CA VAL A 94 10.07 28.40 -21.59
C VAL A 94 9.17 27.50 -22.42
N TYR A 95 9.77 26.90 -23.45
CA TYR A 95 9.15 25.92 -24.32
C TYR A 95 9.68 24.56 -23.88
N LEU A 96 8.78 23.66 -23.51
CA LEU A 96 9.13 22.30 -23.08
C LEU A 96 8.45 21.31 -24.03
N GLU A 97 9.23 20.49 -24.72
CA GLU A 97 8.68 19.43 -25.57
C GLU A 97 8.18 18.24 -24.73
N GLU A 98 7.18 17.50 -25.21
CA GLU A 98 6.65 16.31 -24.53
C GLU A 98 7.76 15.29 -24.17
N ILE A 99 8.82 15.20 -24.99
CA ILE A 99 9.98 14.34 -24.77
C ILE A 99 10.89 14.81 -23.62
N GLU A 100 10.79 16.07 -23.21
CA GLU A 100 11.60 16.67 -22.13
C GLU A 100 10.85 16.67 -20.78
N LEU A 101 9.64 16.12 -20.74
CA LEU A 101 8.91 15.93 -19.47
C LEU A 101 9.67 14.99 -18.52
N ASN A 102 9.64 15.32 -17.22
CA ASN A 102 10.23 14.49 -16.18
C ASN A 102 9.63 13.06 -16.20
N HIS A 103 10.52 12.08 -16.11
CA HIS A 103 10.22 10.64 -16.15
C HIS A 103 9.58 10.12 -14.87
N ASN A 104 9.78 10.83 -13.76
CA ASN A 104 9.39 10.42 -12.42
C ASN A 104 7.97 10.88 -12.03
N ILE A 105 7.17 11.34 -12.98
CA ILE A 105 5.78 11.74 -12.72
C ILE A 105 4.98 10.48 -12.42
N GLN A 106 4.74 10.23 -11.13
CA GLN A 106 3.90 9.15 -10.66
C GLN A 106 2.46 9.62 -10.55
N PHE A 107 1.59 9.12 -11.43
CA PHE A 107 0.13 9.39 -11.39
C PHE A 107 -0.57 8.54 -10.33
N ASN A 108 -0.19 8.76 -9.07
CA ASN A 108 -0.69 7.99 -7.94
C ASN A 108 -1.91 8.63 -7.28
N LYS A 109 -2.23 9.90 -7.62
CA LYS A 109 -3.36 10.58 -7.02
C LYS A 109 -4.64 10.18 -7.76
N PRO A 110 -5.75 9.94 -7.04
CA PRO A 110 -7.04 9.59 -7.65
C PRO A 110 -7.51 10.62 -8.70
N GLN A 111 -7.20 11.89 -8.49
CA GLN A 111 -7.53 12.98 -9.40
C GLN A 111 -6.83 12.84 -10.77
N ASP A 112 -5.56 12.43 -10.79
CA ASP A 112 -4.82 12.31 -12.04
C ASP A 112 -5.29 11.10 -12.85
N ARG A 113 -5.67 10.00 -12.16
CA ARG A 113 -6.32 8.84 -12.79
C ARG A 113 -7.67 9.22 -13.39
N LEU A 114 -8.45 10.06 -12.71
CA LEU A 114 -9.72 10.56 -13.24
C LEU A 114 -9.52 11.44 -14.48
N PHE A 115 -8.54 12.37 -14.46
CA PHE A 115 -8.26 13.27 -15.59
C PHE A 115 -7.70 12.53 -16.82
N THR A 116 -7.00 11.42 -16.60
CA THR A 116 -6.54 10.53 -17.67
C THR A 116 -7.61 9.53 -18.13
N GLY A 117 -8.84 9.61 -17.61
CA GLY A 117 -9.96 8.74 -17.97
C GLY A 117 -9.83 7.31 -17.43
N GLN A 118 -8.90 7.05 -16.50
CA GLN A 118 -8.80 5.78 -15.80
C GLN A 118 -9.83 5.71 -14.67
N ILE A 119 -10.98 5.10 -14.96
CA ILE A 119 -12.08 4.96 -14.01
C ILE A 119 -12.16 3.50 -13.55
N ASP A 120 -11.98 3.27 -12.25
CA ASP A 120 -12.18 1.95 -11.64
C ASP A 120 -13.67 1.66 -11.45
N PRO A 121 -14.11 0.39 -11.50
CA PRO A 121 -15.49 0.02 -11.19
C PRO A 121 -15.92 0.48 -9.79
N ASN A 122 -17.14 1.00 -9.67
CA ASN A 122 -17.70 1.52 -8.42
C ASN A 122 -17.67 0.48 -7.27
N ALA A 123 -17.82 -0.81 -7.58
CA ALA A 123 -17.74 -1.88 -6.58
C ALA A 123 -16.38 -1.89 -5.83
N TRP A 124 -15.27 -1.62 -6.51
CA TRP A 124 -13.94 -1.57 -5.90
C TRP A 124 -13.77 -0.33 -5.03
N PHE A 125 -14.29 0.81 -5.48
CA PHE A 125 -14.30 2.03 -4.69
C PHE A 125 -15.09 1.84 -3.39
N LEU A 126 -16.30 1.29 -3.49
CA LEU A 126 -17.16 1.00 -2.33
C LEU A 126 -16.50 0.00 -1.38
N LEU A 127 -15.94 -1.09 -1.89
CA LEU A 127 -15.23 -2.09 -1.07
C LEU A 127 -14.06 -1.44 -0.32
N ARG A 128 -13.25 -0.64 -1.02
CA ARG A 128 -12.13 0.09 -0.40
C ARG A 128 -12.64 0.99 0.70
N TYR A 129 -13.62 1.84 0.41
CA TYR A 129 -14.21 2.76 1.38
C TYR A 129 -14.75 2.05 2.62
N GLN A 130 -15.57 1.01 2.43
CA GLN A 130 -16.12 0.20 3.52
C GLN A 130 -15.03 -0.48 4.34
N THR A 131 -13.99 -1.02 3.68
CA THR A 131 -12.84 -1.64 4.36
C THR A 131 -12.17 -0.64 5.29
N TRP A 132 -11.94 0.60 4.84
CA TRP A 132 -11.37 1.66 5.68
C TRP A 132 -12.26 2.01 6.87
N GLN A 133 -13.59 2.10 6.67
CA GLN A 133 -14.53 2.35 7.76
C GLN A 133 -14.50 1.23 8.81
N TYR A 134 -14.53 -0.04 8.38
CA TYR A 134 -14.47 -1.19 9.29
C TYR A 134 -13.13 -1.27 10.02
N LEU A 135 -12.02 -1.00 9.34
CA LEU A 135 -10.69 -0.95 9.96
C LEU A 135 -10.63 0.14 11.02
N GLN A 136 -11.15 1.34 10.74
CA GLN A 136 -11.19 2.44 11.70
C GLN A 136 -12.04 2.07 12.93
N GLN A 137 -13.24 1.52 12.72
CA GLN A 137 -14.11 1.07 13.80
C GLN A 137 -13.43 0.00 14.67
N HIS A 138 -12.78 -0.98 14.04
CA HIS A 138 -12.06 -2.04 14.74
C HIS A 138 -10.85 -1.49 15.52
N GLN A 139 -10.11 -0.52 14.96
CA GLN A 139 -8.96 0.10 15.62
C GLN A 139 -9.34 0.90 16.87
N GLN A 140 -10.50 1.55 16.86
CA GLN A 140 -11.01 2.33 17.99
C GLN A 140 -11.74 1.48 19.05
N SER A 141 -11.94 0.18 18.78
CA SER A 141 -12.65 -0.70 19.69
C SER A 141 -11.90 -0.86 21.03
N PRO A 142 -12.56 -0.65 22.19
CA PRO A 142 -11.92 -0.81 23.50
C PRO A 142 -11.52 -2.25 23.81
N VAL A 143 -12.11 -3.22 23.09
CA VAL A 143 -11.84 -4.65 23.22
C VAL A 143 -10.91 -5.18 22.12
N LYS A 144 -10.24 -4.29 21.37
CA LYS A 144 -9.29 -4.67 20.33
C LYS A 144 -8.20 -5.58 20.89
N GLY A 145 -8.08 -6.76 20.28
CA GLY A 145 -7.11 -7.78 20.67
C GLY A 145 -7.63 -8.81 21.68
N LEU A 146 -8.84 -8.62 22.25
CA LEU A 146 -9.49 -9.60 23.13
C LEU A 146 -10.49 -10.50 22.39
N LEU A 147 -10.97 -10.08 21.21
CA LEU A 147 -12.00 -10.80 20.44
C LEU A 147 -11.47 -11.90 19.51
N GLY A 148 -10.16 -11.92 19.21
CA GLY A 148 -9.60 -12.84 18.21
C GLY A 148 -9.26 -14.24 18.74
N GLY A 149 -9.31 -14.45 20.05
CA GLY A 149 -9.06 -15.75 20.66
C GLY A 149 -10.24 -16.71 20.45
N ARG A 150 -9.97 -17.96 20.04
CA ARG A 150 -10.96 -19.05 19.97
C ARG A 150 -11.21 -19.64 21.36
N THR A 151 -11.74 -18.82 22.25
CA THR A 151 -12.02 -19.13 23.65
C THR A 151 -13.41 -18.65 24.03
N SER A 152 -14.04 -19.32 25.00
CA SER A 152 -15.29 -18.82 25.55
C SER A 152 -15.07 -17.47 26.23
N LEU A 153 -16.04 -16.56 26.10
CA LEU A 153 -15.99 -15.21 26.68
C LEU A 153 -16.39 -15.27 28.15
N ILE A 154 -15.47 -15.70 29.01
CA ILE A 154 -15.69 -15.76 30.45
C ILE A 154 -15.33 -14.42 31.08
N GLN A 155 -16.27 -13.83 31.82
CA GLN A 155 -16.17 -12.46 32.31
C GLN A 155 -14.92 -12.18 33.15
N HIS A 156 -14.57 -13.06 34.10
CA HIS A 156 -13.38 -12.84 34.94
C HIS A 156 -12.09 -12.87 34.12
N GLN A 157 -11.97 -13.79 33.15
CA GLN A 157 -10.79 -13.90 32.28
C GLN A 157 -10.61 -12.67 31.40
N LEU A 158 -11.71 -12.16 30.83
CA LEU A 158 -11.68 -10.93 30.01
C LEU A 158 -11.29 -9.71 30.84
N TYR A 159 -11.82 -9.61 32.06
CA TYR A 159 -11.47 -8.51 32.97
C TYR A 159 -9.99 -8.52 33.32
N ILE A 160 -9.44 -9.69 33.73
CA ILE A 160 -8.03 -9.84 34.06
C ILE A 160 -7.15 -9.53 32.85
N ALA A 161 -7.51 -10.04 31.67
CA ALA A 161 -6.75 -9.79 30.45
C ALA A 161 -6.73 -8.30 30.07
N HIS A 162 -7.89 -7.63 30.12
CA HIS A 162 -8.00 -6.21 29.83
C HIS A 162 -7.18 -5.36 30.80
N GLU A 163 -7.33 -5.59 32.11
CA GLU A 163 -6.61 -4.86 33.16
C GLU A 163 -5.09 -5.07 33.09
N ALA A 164 -4.66 -6.31 32.86
CA ALA A 164 -3.24 -6.62 32.78
C ALA A 164 -2.61 -6.08 31.48
N ALA A 165 -3.20 -6.35 30.33
CA ALA A 165 -2.61 -6.02 29.05
C ALA A 165 -2.53 -4.51 28.78
N SER A 166 -3.46 -3.72 29.36
CA SER A 166 -3.50 -2.26 29.21
C SER A 166 -2.38 -1.53 29.95
N ARG A 167 -1.67 -2.20 30.86
CA ARG A 167 -0.51 -1.62 31.56
C ARG A 167 0.68 -1.53 30.61
N ALA A 168 1.47 -0.46 30.71
CA ALA A 168 2.67 -0.28 29.89
C ALA A 168 3.64 -1.47 30.03
N ALA A 169 3.92 -1.89 31.27
CA ALA A 169 4.76 -3.03 31.61
C ALA A 169 4.05 -3.93 32.64
N PRO A 170 3.25 -4.92 32.21
CA PRO A 170 2.50 -5.77 33.12
C PRO A 170 3.43 -6.70 33.89
N ARG A 171 3.38 -6.59 35.22
CA ARG A 171 3.99 -7.52 36.17
C ARG A 171 2.87 -8.05 37.04
N ILE A 172 2.40 -9.25 36.72
CA ILE A 172 1.22 -9.86 37.35
C ILE A 172 1.50 -11.31 37.69
N MET A 173 0.79 -11.81 38.71
CA MET A 173 0.78 -13.21 39.09
C MET A 173 -0.66 -13.71 38.96
N LEU A 174 -0.90 -14.65 38.03
CA LEU A 174 -2.19 -15.34 37.89
C LEU A 174 -2.21 -16.50 38.89
N ALA A 175 -2.97 -16.34 39.97
CA ALA A 175 -3.00 -17.27 41.10
C ALA A 175 -4.36 -17.96 41.28
N ASP A 176 -5.18 -17.97 40.22
CA ASP A 176 -6.49 -18.63 40.23
C ASP A 176 -6.37 -20.14 40.49
N GLU A 177 -7.47 -20.77 40.85
CA GLU A 177 -7.53 -22.23 41.04
C GLU A 177 -7.10 -23.01 39.79
N VAL A 178 -6.69 -24.25 39.99
CA VAL A 178 -6.34 -25.15 38.90
C VAL A 178 -7.58 -25.40 38.04
N GLY A 179 -7.45 -25.22 36.72
CA GLY A 179 -8.55 -25.41 35.78
C GLY A 179 -9.36 -24.15 35.43
N LEU A 180 -9.16 -23.02 36.13
CA LEU A 180 -9.87 -21.76 35.83
C LEU A 180 -9.38 -21.03 34.57
N GLY A 181 -8.38 -21.55 33.87
CA GLY A 181 -7.98 -21.03 32.55
C GLY A 181 -6.84 -20.01 32.57
N LYS A 182 -5.90 -20.11 33.54
CA LYS A 182 -4.68 -19.28 33.56
C LYS A 182 -3.92 -19.21 32.23
N THR A 183 -3.85 -20.32 31.48
CA THR A 183 -3.24 -20.35 30.14
C THR A 183 -4.03 -19.52 29.11
N ILE A 184 -5.36 -19.52 29.22
CA ILE A 184 -6.24 -18.72 28.36
C ILE A 184 -6.06 -17.23 28.67
N GLU A 185 -6.03 -16.86 29.95
CA GLU A 185 -5.78 -15.48 30.37
C GLU A 185 -4.41 -14.97 29.89
N ALA A 186 -3.36 -15.77 30.09
CA ALA A 186 -2.02 -15.46 29.58
C ALA A 186 -2.03 -15.29 28.04
N GLY A 187 -2.72 -16.17 27.32
CA GLY A 187 -2.88 -16.07 25.87
C GLY A 187 -3.64 -14.81 25.43
N LEU A 188 -4.72 -14.43 26.12
CA LEU A 188 -5.47 -13.20 25.87
C LEU A 188 -4.58 -11.96 26.09
N ILE A 189 -3.79 -11.94 27.17
CA ILE A 189 -2.86 -10.85 27.45
C ILE A 189 -1.81 -10.72 26.35
N ILE A 190 -1.17 -11.84 25.97
CA ILE A 190 -0.16 -11.87 24.91
C ILE A 190 -0.78 -11.38 23.58
N HIS A 191 -1.93 -11.93 23.21
CA HIS A 191 -2.61 -11.63 21.97
C HIS A 191 -3.04 -10.15 21.89
N GLN A 192 -3.60 -9.59 22.97
CA GLN A 192 -3.96 -8.18 23.05
C GLN A 192 -2.72 -7.27 22.91
N ARG A 193 -1.61 -7.61 23.56
CA ARG A 193 -0.38 -6.81 23.47
C ARG A 193 0.25 -6.86 22.07
N LEU A 194 0.23 -8.02 21.41
CA LEU A 194 0.73 -8.17 20.04
C LEU A 194 -0.12 -7.39 19.03
N ILE A 195 -1.46 -7.54 19.08
CA ILE A 195 -2.38 -6.85 18.15
C ILE A 195 -2.33 -5.33 18.30
N ASN A 196 -2.08 -4.85 19.51
CA ASN A 196 -1.95 -3.41 19.78
C ASN A 196 -0.50 -2.90 19.60
N GLY A 197 0.45 -3.75 19.18
CA GLY A 197 1.84 -3.35 18.96
C GLY A 197 2.60 -2.98 20.24
N LEU A 198 2.04 -3.28 21.42
CA LEU A 198 2.65 -3.00 22.73
C LEU A 198 3.79 -3.97 23.05
N SER A 199 3.91 -5.06 22.32
CA SER A 199 4.98 -6.04 22.44
C SER A 199 5.32 -6.60 21.07
N LYS A 200 6.62 -6.82 20.82
CA LYS A 200 7.13 -7.39 19.56
C LYS A 200 7.69 -8.80 19.72
N ARG A 201 8.12 -9.14 20.94
CA ARG A 201 8.76 -10.42 21.29
C ARG A 201 8.13 -10.95 22.57
N ILE A 202 7.88 -12.25 22.59
CA ILE A 202 7.26 -12.95 23.72
C ILE A 202 8.14 -14.16 24.02
N LEU A 203 8.48 -14.35 25.29
CA LEU A 203 9.16 -15.53 25.80
C LEU A 203 8.23 -16.21 26.79
N ILE A 204 7.99 -17.50 26.59
CA ILE A 204 7.21 -18.35 27.49
C ILE A 204 8.17 -19.38 28.04
N ILE A 205 8.35 -19.40 29.36
CA ILE A 205 9.17 -20.38 30.05
C ILE A 205 8.22 -21.35 30.74
N VAL A 206 8.30 -22.62 30.36
CA VAL A 206 7.45 -23.69 30.87
C VAL A 206 8.28 -24.96 31.09
N PRO A 207 7.89 -25.84 32.03
CA PRO A 207 8.46 -27.17 32.15
C PRO A 207 8.31 -27.97 30.85
N GLU A 208 9.25 -28.88 30.58
CA GLU A 208 9.27 -29.69 29.35
C GLU A 208 7.94 -30.42 29.09
N SER A 209 7.33 -30.96 30.15
CA SER A 209 6.04 -31.65 30.11
C SER A 209 4.88 -30.80 29.57
N LEU A 210 4.95 -29.46 29.66
CA LEU A 210 3.90 -28.55 29.23
C LEU A 210 4.20 -27.86 27.88
N LEU A 211 5.39 -28.04 27.31
CA LEU A 211 5.80 -27.39 26.06
C LEU A 211 4.77 -27.59 24.93
N HIS A 212 4.41 -28.85 24.67
CA HIS A 212 3.48 -29.19 23.60
C HIS A 212 2.08 -28.60 23.83
N GLN A 213 1.60 -28.61 25.08
CA GLN A 213 0.31 -28.02 25.42
C GLN A 213 0.29 -26.53 25.10
N TRP A 214 1.33 -25.79 25.54
CA TRP A 214 1.42 -24.36 25.28
C TRP A 214 1.53 -24.04 23.79
N LEU A 215 2.34 -24.77 23.02
CA LEU A 215 2.45 -24.58 21.57
C LEU A 215 1.10 -24.77 20.87
N VAL A 216 0.38 -25.85 21.21
CA VAL A 216 -0.93 -26.15 20.62
C VAL A 216 -1.97 -25.11 21.03
N GLU A 217 -2.01 -24.70 22.30
CA GLU A 217 -2.95 -23.68 22.76
C GLU A 217 -2.69 -22.32 22.11
N MET A 218 -1.44 -21.85 22.08
CA MET A 218 -1.06 -20.58 21.45
C MET A 218 -1.41 -20.57 19.96
N LEU A 219 -1.13 -21.67 19.25
CA LEU A 219 -1.44 -21.76 17.82
C LEU A 219 -2.95 -21.87 17.57
N ARG A 220 -3.63 -22.83 18.21
CA ARG A 220 -5.03 -23.13 17.88
C ARG A 220 -6.01 -22.11 18.42
N ARG A 221 -5.76 -21.56 19.61
CA ARG A 221 -6.65 -20.59 20.25
C ARG A 221 -6.33 -19.16 19.84
N PHE A 222 -5.06 -18.80 19.74
CA PHE A 222 -4.65 -17.40 19.53
C PHE A 222 -3.97 -17.15 18.19
N ASN A 223 -3.82 -18.17 17.34
CA ASN A 223 -3.10 -18.08 16.06
C ASN A 223 -1.65 -17.57 16.21
N LEU A 224 -1.01 -17.87 17.34
CA LEU A 224 0.36 -17.46 17.66
C LEU A 224 1.30 -18.64 17.44
N ARG A 225 2.27 -18.46 16.52
CA ARG A 225 3.31 -19.45 16.25
C ARG A 225 4.53 -19.17 17.12
N PHE A 226 4.90 -20.15 17.94
CA PHE A 226 6.10 -20.11 18.78
C PHE A 226 7.13 -21.12 18.26
N SER A 227 8.40 -20.76 18.40
CA SER A 227 9.54 -21.65 18.15
C SER A 227 10.09 -22.15 19.48
N ILE A 228 10.46 -23.43 19.55
CA ILE A 228 11.12 -24.02 20.71
C ILE A 228 12.61 -23.67 20.63
N PHE A 229 13.18 -23.24 21.75
CA PHE A 229 14.62 -23.04 21.93
C PHE A 229 15.14 -24.09 22.90
N ASP A 230 16.19 -24.80 22.51
CA ASP A 230 16.86 -25.89 23.25
C ASP A 230 18.37 -25.75 23.04
N GLU A 231 19.21 -26.31 23.91
CA GLU A 231 20.68 -26.18 23.91
C GLU A 231 21.33 -26.59 22.59
N VAL A 232 20.65 -27.41 21.78
CA VAL A 232 21.16 -27.91 20.50
C VAL A 232 21.02 -26.87 19.35
N ARG A 233 20.40 -25.70 19.58
CA ARG A 233 20.20 -24.66 18.56
C ARG A 233 20.30 -23.21 19.04
#